data_AF-S7PBS1-F1
#
_entry.id   AF-S7PBS1-F1
#
_cell.length_a   1.000
_cell.length_b   1.000
_cell.length_c   1.000
_cell.angle_alpha   90.00
_cell.angle_beta   90.00
_cell.angle_gamma   90.00
#
_symmetry.space_group_name_H-M   'P 1'
#
loop_
_entity.id
_entity.type
_entity.pdbx_description
1 polymer ?
#
loop_
_entity_poly.entity_id
_entity_poly.type
_entity_poly.pdbx_seq_one_letter_code
_entity_poly.pdbx_strand_id
1 'polypeptide(L)'
;MGTICSPVPSGTKTSSDVCNADWMASLPPHLHNVPLSNLAIPGSHDSFSYWVDEKSPVGPDQTRAVMRLARISLVKKLMKKWSVTQNLTFREQLDAGIRYFDLRVSSKPGDTDQEIYFIHGLFGIKVWDGLMEIDSFLTQHPREIVFLDFNHFYAMDEAHHKYLVHRMQEAFGNKLCSACNVESLTLQILWEKKCQVLIFYHCPFYKQYPFLWPGKKIPAPWANTTSVRKLILFLETTLSERAPRGSFHVSQAILTPRAKTIARGLVGGLKNTLVHR
;
A
#
# COMPACT_ATOMS: atom_id res chain seq x y z
N MET A 1 -13.03 6.63 16.06
CA MET A 1 -13.69 6.01 14.89
C MET A 1 -14.18 7.18 14.05
N GLY A 2 -13.56 7.41 12.89
CA GLY A 2 -14.04 8.45 11.96
C GLY A 2 -15.37 7.99 11.36
N THR A 3 -16.27 8.94 11.15
CA THR A 3 -17.61 8.70 10.60
C THR A 3 -17.49 8.23 9.15
N ILE A 4 -18.09 7.08 8.81
CA ILE A 4 -18.23 6.62 7.42
C ILE A 4 -19.23 7.55 6.73
N CYS A 5 -18.77 8.33 5.76
CA CYS A 5 -19.61 9.32 5.09
C CYS A 5 -20.54 8.64 4.07
N SER A 6 -21.84 8.89 4.19
CA SER A 6 -22.81 8.62 3.12
C SER A 6 -22.91 9.83 2.18
N PRO A 7 -23.21 9.64 0.88
CA PRO A 7 -23.44 10.75 -0.03
C PRO A 7 -24.76 11.45 0.33
N VAL A 8 -24.71 12.72 0.74
CA VAL A 8 -25.91 13.53 0.99
C VAL A 8 -26.01 14.65 -0.06
N PRO A 9 -27.17 14.86 -0.72
CA PRO A 9 -27.36 15.93 -1.67
C PRO A 9 -27.49 17.29 -0.97
N SER A 10 -26.81 18.29 -1.53
CA SER A 10 -26.99 19.74 -1.38
C SER A 10 -27.81 20.22 -0.18
N GLY A 11 -27.10 20.55 0.91
CA GLY A 11 -27.62 21.31 2.05
C GLY A 11 -26.47 21.99 2.78
N THR A 12 -26.65 23.26 3.12
CA THR A 12 -25.70 24.19 3.76
C THR A 12 -24.89 23.59 4.92
N LYS A 13 -23.56 23.59 4.78
CA LYS A 13 -22.59 23.06 5.76
C LYS A 13 -22.40 24.03 6.95
N THR A 14 -22.67 23.57 8.17
CA THR A 14 -22.00 24.07 9.37
C THR A 14 -20.62 23.41 9.49
N SER A 15 -19.61 24.13 9.97
CA SER A 15 -18.25 23.64 10.15
C SER A 15 -18.17 22.51 11.18
N SER A 16 -17.49 21.41 10.82
CA SER A 16 -16.65 20.54 11.67
C SER A 16 -16.91 19.03 11.64
N ASP A 17 -17.17 18.44 10.47
CA ASP A 17 -16.76 17.04 10.24
C ASP A 17 -15.99 16.97 8.92
N VAL A 18 -14.66 16.90 9.03
CA VAL A 18 -13.81 16.55 7.88
C VAL A 18 -14.08 15.09 7.58
N CYS A 19 -14.67 14.81 6.42
CA CYS A 19 -14.80 13.44 5.97
C CYS A 19 -13.41 12.88 5.71
N ASN A 20 -13.05 11.76 6.35
CA ASN A 20 -11.75 11.11 6.13
C ASN A 20 -11.55 10.73 4.66
N ALA A 21 -12.62 10.48 3.92
CA ALA A 21 -12.56 10.21 2.49
C ALA A 21 -12.13 11.43 1.65
N ASP A 22 -12.23 12.66 2.16
CA ASP A 22 -11.94 13.90 1.43
C ASP A 22 -10.93 14.80 2.19
N TRP A 23 -10.02 14.19 2.96
CA TRP A 23 -9.16 14.95 3.85
C TRP A 23 -8.15 15.82 3.10
N MET A 24 -7.61 15.38 1.95
CA MET A 24 -6.67 16.19 1.16
C MET A 24 -7.39 17.41 0.56
N ALA A 25 -8.62 17.21 0.08
CA ALA A 25 -9.50 18.26 -0.41
C ALA A 25 -9.93 19.28 0.65
N SER A 26 -9.87 18.87 1.92
CA SER A 26 -10.29 19.66 3.09
C SER A 26 -9.12 20.33 3.82
N LEU A 27 -7.89 20.16 3.34
CA LEU A 27 -6.73 20.85 3.90
C LEU A 27 -6.89 22.38 3.81
N PRO A 28 -6.28 23.14 4.73
CA PRO A 28 -6.18 24.59 4.60
C PRO A 28 -5.53 25.00 3.26
N PRO A 29 -5.99 26.08 2.60
CA PRO A 29 -5.49 26.46 1.26
C PRO A 29 -3.97 26.65 1.15
N HIS A 30 -3.31 27.08 2.23
CA HIS A 30 -1.85 27.24 2.23
C HIS A 30 -1.11 25.90 2.09
N LEU A 31 -1.71 24.77 2.48
CA LEU A 31 -1.16 23.43 2.32
C LEU A 31 -1.41 22.84 0.93
N HIS A 32 -2.28 23.44 0.09
CA HIS A 32 -2.48 22.94 -1.27
C HIS A 32 -1.26 23.19 -2.17
N ASN A 33 -0.45 24.19 -1.82
CA ASN A 33 0.72 24.62 -2.57
C ASN A 33 2.05 24.15 -1.95
N VAL A 34 2.02 23.42 -0.82
CA VAL A 34 3.25 22.80 -0.32
C VAL A 34 3.56 21.52 -1.11
N PRO A 35 4.85 21.18 -1.29
CA PRO A 35 5.22 19.91 -1.92
C PRO A 35 4.59 18.72 -1.18
N LEU A 36 4.09 17.72 -1.92
CA LEU A 36 3.49 16.51 -1.32
C LEU A 36 4.49 15.77 -0.41
N SER A 37 5.79 15.86 -0.68
CA SER A 37 6.87 15.31 0.17
C SER A 37 6.95 15.94 1.56
N ASN A 38 6.25 17.07 1.78
CA ASN A 38 6.23 17.80 3.04
C ASN A 38 4.90 17.61 3.78
N LEU A 39 3.97 16.82 3.24
CA LEU A 39 2.72 16.46 3.91
C LEU A 39 2.88 15.14 4.67
N ALA A 40 2.24 15.05 5.83
CA ALA A 40 2.06 13.78 6.53
C ALA A 40 0.87 13.04 5.91
N ILE A 41 1.17 11.96 5.18
CA ILE A 41 0.17 11.18 4.44
C ILE A 41 0.04 9.80 5.10
N PRO A 42 -1.13 9.40 5.61
CA PRO A 42 -1.32 8.10 6.21
C PRO A 42 -1.24 6.99 5.15
N GLY A 43 -0.56 5.91 5.52
CA GLY A 43 -0.30 4.77 4.66
C GLY A 43 -0.56 3.44 5.36
N SER A 44 -0.68 2.39 4.56
CA SER A 44 -0.84 1.01 5.03
C SER A 44 0.31 0.14 4.52
N HIS A 45 0.83 -0.74 5.39
CA HIS A 45 1.87 -1.71 5.06
C HIS A 45 1.25 -3.05 4.72
N ASP A 46 1.77 -3.70 3.68
CA ASP A 46 1.20 -4.94 3.11
C ASP A 46 -0.32 -4.81 2.96
N SER A 47 -0.74 -3.70 2.34
CA SER A 47 -2.09 -3.12 2.39
C SER A 47 -3.20 -4.07 1.96
N PHE A 48 -2.83 -5.16 1.31
CA PHE A 48 -3.73 -6.09 0.66
C PHE A 48 -4.03 -7.38 1.46
N SER A 49 -3.32 -7.60 2.55
CA SER A 49 -3.43 -8.83 3.35
C SER A 49 -4.80 -9.12 3.99
N TYR A 50 -5.88 -8.35 3.73
CA TYR A 50 -7.20 -8.55 4.33
C TYR A 50 -7.92 -9.84 3.91
N TRP A 51 -7.58 -10.38 2.73
CA TRP A 51 -8.13 -11.64 2.26
C TRP A 51 -7.04 -12.50 1.61
N VAL A 52 -7.06 -13.79 1.93
CA VAL A 52 -6.12 -14.79 1.41
C VAL A 52 -6.89 -16.01 0.93
N ASP A 53 -6.55 -16.51 -0.26
CA ASP A 53 -7.15 -17.70 -0.84
C ASP A 53 -6.60 -18.96 -0.14
N GLU A 54 -7.44 -19.61 0.66
CA GLU A 54 -7.09 -20.82 1.40
C GLU A 54 -6.76 -22.01 0.48
N LYS A 55 -7.25 -22.00 -0.76
CA LYS A 55 -6.99 -23.07 -1.74
C LYS A 55 -5.69 -22.83 -2.51
N SER A 56 -5.18 -21.61 -2.50
CA SER A 56 -3.92 -21.27 -3.16
C SER A 56 -2.69 -21.89 -2.49
N PRO A 57 -1.61 -22.11 -3.25
CA PRO A 57 -0.31 -22.46 -2.68
C PRO A 57 0.21 -21.31 -1.80
N VAL A 58 1.20 -21.61 -0.97
CA VAL A 58 1.93 -20.59 -0.21
C VAL A 58 2.64 -19.64 -1.16
N GLY A 59 2.62 -18.35 -0.84
CA GLY A 59 3.25 -17.31 -1.64
C GLY A 59 4.78 -17.52 -1.75
N PRO A 60 5.38 -17.13 -2.88
CA PRO A 60 6.83 -17.25 -3.11
C PRO A 60 7.67 -16.34 -2.22
N ASP A 61 7.05 -15.42 -1.49
CA ASP A 61 7.67 -14.53 -0.51
C ASP A 61 8.04 -15.26 0.81
N GLN A 62 7.61 -16.51 0.98
CA GLN A 62 7.90 -17.33 2.16
C GLN A 62 9.17 -18.18 1.99
N THR A 63 9.83 -18.51 3.12
CA THR A 63 11.02 -19.38 3.08
C THR A 63 10.67 -20.82 2.69
N ARG A 64 11.63 -21.57 2.09
CA ARG A 64 11.46 -22.99 1.72
C ARG A 64 11.02 -23.88 2.89
N ALA A 65 11.52 -23.59 4.10
CA ALA A 65 11.12 -24.30 5.31
C ALA A 65 9.63 -24.08 5.63
N VAL A 66 9.16 -22.84 5.54
CA VAL A 66 7.74 -22.48 5.75
C VAL A 66 6.86 -23.13 4.67
N MET A 67 7.27 -23.07 3.39
CA MET A 67 6.55 -23.74 2.30
C MET A 67 6.41 -25.26 2.54
N ARG A 68 7.43 -25.92 3.10
CA ARG A 68 7.38 -27.35 3.44
C ARG A 68 6.46 -27.63 4.63
N LEU A 69 6.51 -26.79 5.66
CA LEU A 69 5.68 -26.93 6.87
C LEU A 69 4.20 -26.63 6.60
N ALA A 70 3.90 -25.73 5.66
CA ALA A 70 2.53 -25.38 5.27
C ALA A 70 1.74 -26.51 4.60
N ARG A 71 2.39 -27.63 4.25
CA ARG A 71 1.71 -28.88 3.85
C ARG A 71 0.85 -29.46 4.99
N ILE A 72 1.12 -29.07 6.23
CA ILE A 72 0.32 -29.43 7.40
C ILE A 72 -0.83 -28.42 7.53
N SER A 73 -2.08 -28.90 7.48
CA SER A 73 -3.29 -28.06 7.50
C SER A 73 -3.34 -27.09 8.69
N LEU A 74 -2.90 -27.52 9.88
CA LEU A 74 -2.85 -26.68 11.08
C LEU A 74 -1.86 -25.51 10.92
N VAL A 75 -0.70 -25.74 10.29
CA VAL A 75 0.29 -24.70 9.99
C VAL A 75 -0.26 -23.72 8.96
N LYS A 76 -0.96 -24.20 7.93
CA LYS A 76 -1.62 -23.34 6.93
C LYS A 76 -2.68 -22.42 7.55
N LYS A 77 -3.50 -22.93 8.49
CA LYS A 77 -4.48 -22.12 9.25
C LYS A 77 -3.82 -21.05 10.13
N LEU A 78 -2.65 -21.33 10.69
CA LEU A 78 -1.87 -20.35 11.46
C LEU A 78 -1.22 -19.31 10.55
N MET A 79 -0.66 -19.72 9.41
CA MET A 79 -0.14 -18.81 8.41
C MET A 79 -1.20 -17.83 7.93
N LYS A 80 -2.45 -18.28 7.69
CA LYS A 80 -3.58 -17.37 7.42
C LYS A 80 -3.70 -16.26 8.45
N LYS A 81 -3.66 -16.58 9.75
CA LYS A 81 -3.75 -15.57 10.83
C LYS A 81 -2.55 -14.61 10.87
N TRP A 82 -1.44 -14.98 10.25
CA TRP A 82 -0.21 -14.20 10.23
C TRP A 82 -0.02 -13.41 8.92
N SER A 83 -0.59 -13.92 7.84
CA SER A 83 -0.67 -13.34 6.50
C SER A 83 -1.73 -12.27 6.36
N VAL A 84 -2.49 -11.96 7.43
CA VAL A 84 -3.50 -10.89 7.46
C VAL A 84 -3.00 -9.74 8.31
N THR A 85 -2.59 -8.64 7.68
CA THR A 85 -2.10 -7.38 8.30
C THR A 85 -3.13 -6.26 8.24
N GLN A 86 -4.12 -6.34 7.35
CA GLN A 86 -5.27 -5.42 7.24
C GLN A 86 -6.57 -6.19 7.44
N ASN A 87 -7.60 -5.56 8.00
CA ASN A 87 -8.96 -6.14 8.08
C ASN A 87 -9.94 -5.45 7.11
N LEU A 88 -9.43 -4.52 6.30
CA LEU A 88 -10.22 -3.59 5.49
C LEU A 88 -9.88 -3.74 4.02
N THR A 89 -10.87 -3.62 3.14
CA THR A 89 -10.68 -3.57 1.69
C THR A 89 -9.96 -2.29 1.26
N PHE A 90 -9.59 -2.16 -0.03
CA PHE A 90 -9.02 -0.90 -0.53
C PHE A 90 -10.01 0.24 -0.32
N ARG A 91 -11.28 0.04 -0.67
CA ARG A 91 -12.32 1.05 -0.47
C ARG A 91 -12.41 1.50 0.98
N GLU A 92 -12.47 0.57 1.93
CA GLU A 92 -12.58 0.90 3.35
C GLU A 92 -11.34 1.62 3.90
N GLN A 93 -10.13 1.25 3.44
CA GLN A 93 -8.90 1.97 3.80
C GLN A 93 -8.90 3.40 3.26
N LEU A 94 -9.34 3.59 2.01
CA LEU A 94 -9.48 4.91 1.39
C LEU A 94 -10.51 5.78 2.11
N ASP A 95 -11.68 5.22 2.45
CA ASP A 95 -12.73 5.91 3.21
C ASP A 95 -12.25 6.27 4.63
N ALA A 96 -11.36 5.46 5.21
CA ALA A 96 -10.70 5.74 6.50
C ALA A 96 -9.55 6.77 6.41
N GLY A 97 -9.18 7.20 5.19
CA GLY A 97 -8.20 8.26 4.93
C GLY A 97 -6.83 7.80 4.44
N ILE A 98 -6.58 6.49 4.28
CA ILE A 98 -5.32 5.95 3.75
C ILE A 98 -5.10 6.44 2.31
N ARG A 99 -3.88 6.90 2.00
CA ARG A 99 -3.50 7.36 0.65
C ARG A 99 -2.20 6.77 0.15
N TYR A 100 -1.40 6.11 1.00
CA TYR A 100 -0.24 5.32 0.60
C TYR A 100 -0.50 3.83 0.79
N PHE A 101 -0.21 3.05 -0.25
CA PHE A 101 -0.35 1.60 -0.26
C PHE A 101 0.98 0.96 -0.61
N ASP A 102 1.56 0.21 0.32
CA ASP A 102 2.69 -0.70 0.06
C ASP A 102 2.12 -2.01 -0.51
N LEU A 103 2.56 -2.35 -1.73
CA LEU A 103 2.00 -3.42 -2.55
C LEU A 103 3.07 -4.44 -2.93
N ARG A 104 2.72 -5.71 -2.74
CA ARG A 104 3.49 -6.86 -3.21
C ARG A 104 2.64 -7.69 -4.14
N VAL A 105 3.21 -8.06 -5.28
CA VAL A 105 2.47 -8.74 -6.34
C VAL A 105 3.23 -9.96 -6.86
N SER A 106 2.47 -10.93 -7.37
CA SER A 106 3.04 -12.15 -7.91
C SER A 106 2.18 -12.75 -9.01
N SER A 107 2.81 -13.41 -9.97
CA SER A 107 2.12 -14.40 -10.81
C SER A 107 1.78 -15.64 -9.97
N LYS A 108 0.76 -16.39 -10.38
CA LYS A 108 0.35 -17.60 -9.67
C LYS A 108 0.77 -18.85 -10.45
N PRO A 109 1.41 -19.85 -9.80
CA PRO A 109 1.77 -21.10 -10.48
C PRO A 109 0.54 -21.81 -11.06
N GLY A 110 0.63 -22.22 -12.32
CA GLY A 110 -0.45 -22.91 -13.03
C GLY A 110 -1.57 -22.00 -13.56
N ASP A 111 -1.44 -20.68 -13.38
CA ASP A 111 -2.31 -19.69 -14.02
C ASP A 111 -1.87 -19.51 -15.48
N THR A 112 -2.79 -19.75 -16.42
CA THR A 112 -2.53 -19.65 -17.87
C THR A 112 -2.82 -18.26 -18.42
N ASP A 113 -3.47 -17.40 -17.64
CA ASP A 113 -4.04 -16.13 -18.11
C ASP A 113 -3.12 -14.94 -17.82
N GLN A 114 -1.88 -15.21 -17.39
CA GLN A 114 -0.87 -14.20 -16.99
C GLN A 114 -1.36 -13.26 -15.89
N GLU A 115 -2.35 -13.72 -15.11
CA GLU A 115 -2.94 -12.91 -14.06
C GLU A 115 -1.97 -12.65 -12.92
N ILE A 116 -2.17 -11.49 -12.30
CA ILE A 116 -1.32 -11.00 -11.22
C ILE A 116 -2.18 -10.79 -10.01
N TYR A 117 -1.67 -11.27 -8.89
CA TYR A 117 -2.34 -11.26 -7.62
C TYR A 117 -1.50 -10.47 -6.63
N PHE A 118 -2.16 -9.78 -5.73
CA PHE A 118 -1.49 -9.27 -4.56
C PHE A 118 -1.16 -10.43 -3.61
N ILE A 119 -0.02 -10.33 -2.92
CA ILE A 119 0.46 -11.40 -2.03
C ILE A 119 1.01 -10.89 -0.69
N HIS A 120 0.80 -11.67 0.37
CA HIS A 120 1.50 -11.52 1.65
C HIS A 120 1.51 -12.87 2.39
N GLY A 121 2.52 -13.69 2.15
CA GLY A 121 2.62 -15.09 2.57
C GLY A 121 1.64 -16.05 1.90
N LEU A 122 0.49 -15.56 1.47
CA LEU A 122 -0.52 -16.25 0.66
C LEU A 122 -0.98 -15.32 -0.47
N PHE A 123 -1.53 -15.91 -1.53
CA PHE A 123 -2.22 -15.18 -2.59
C PHE A 123 -3.54 -14.63 -2.08
N GLY A 124 -3.94 -13.42 -2.47
CA GLY A 124 -5.34 -13.00 -2.37
C GLY A 124 -5.92 -12.61 -3.72
N ILE A 125 -6.64 -11.49 -3.81
CA ILE A 125 -7.39 -11.09 -5.02
C ILE A 125 -6.46 -10.64 -6.15
N LYS A 126 -7.04 -10.56 -7.36
CA LYS A 126 -6.35 -10.05 -8.55
C LYS A 126 -6.01 -8.58 -8.38
N VAL A 127 -4.85 -8.18 -8.90
CA VAL A 127 -4.45 -6.77 -8.87
C VAL A 127 -5.51 -5.89 -9.54
N TRP A 128 -6.08 -6.36 -10.65
CA TRP A 128 -7.16 -5.67 -11.36
C TRP A 128 -8.32 -5.24 -10.46
N ASP A 129 -8.83 -6.13 -9.62
CA ASP A 129 -9.98 -5.84 -8.75
C ASP A 129 -9.66 -4.70 -7.77
N GLY A 130 -8.46 -4.73 -7.18
CA GLY A 130 -8.01 -3.65 -6.29
C GLY A 130 -7.77 -2.32 -7.00
N LEU A 131 -7.23 -2.34 -8.23
CA LEU A 131 -7.08 -1.12 -9.04
C LEU A 131 -8.44 -0.49 -9.35
N MET A 132 -9.45 -1.30 -9.65
CA MET A 132 -10.81 -0.82 -9.94
C MET A 132 -11.52 -0.27 -8.69
N GLU A 133 -11.31 -0.87 -7.51
CA GLU A 133 -11.78 -0.28 -6.24
C GLU A 133 -11.19 1.11 -6.00
N ILE A 134 -9.88 1.26 -6.21
CA ILE A 134 -9.18 2.55 -6.08
C ILE A 134 -9.71 3.55 -7.12
N ASP A 135 -9.86 3.15 -8.39
CA ASP A 135 -10.37 4.04 -9.44
C ASP A 135 -11.79 4.53 -9.16
N SER A 136 -12.66 3.62 -8.69
CA SER A 136 -14.03 3.95 -8.31
C SER A 136 -14.07 4.99 -7.18
N PHE A 137 -13.19 4.84 -6.18
CA PHE A 137 -13.01 5.85 -5.14
C PHE A 137 -12.53 7.19 -5.71
N LEU A 138 -11.46 7.20 -6.50
CA LEU A 138 -10.89 8.44 -7.05
C LEU A 138 -11.87 9.20 -7.97
N THR A 139 -12.75 8.48 -8.65
CA THR A 139 -13.82 9.06 -9.47
C THR A 139 -14.86 9.80 -8.60
N GLN A 140 -15.13 9.32 -7.40
CA GLN A 140 -16.03 9.97 -6.43
C GLN A 140 -15.34 11.10 -5.65
N HIS A 141 -14.01 11.03 -5.50
CA HIS A 141 -13.19 11.93 -4.71
C HIS A 141 -12.09 12.59 -5.57
N PRO A 142 -12.44 13.51 -6.49
CA PRO A 142 -11.54 14.00 -7.56
C PRO A 142 -10.35 14.83 -7.07
N ARG A 143 -10.32 15.21 -5.78
CA ARG A 143 -9.24 15.97 -5.15
C ARG A 143 -8.37 15.12 -4.22
N GLU A 144 -8.59 13.82 -4.20
CA GLU A 144 -7.75 12.90 -3.45
C GLU A 144 -6.65 12.31 -4.35
N ILE A 145 -5.47 12.14 -3.77
CA ILE A 145 -4.26 11.64 -4.45
C ILE A 145 -3.79 10.37 -3.75
N VAL A 146 -3.53 9.31 -4.50
CA VAL A 146 -3.04 8.03 -3.97
C VAL A 146 -1.63 7.71 -4.47
N PHE A 147 -0.88 7.05 -3.60
CA PHE A 147 0.47 6.56 -3.81
C PHE A 147 0.41 5.04 -3.81
N LEU A 148 0.69 4.42 -4.95
CA LEU A 148 0.73 2.97 -5.12
C LEU A 148 2.19 2.54 -5.24
N ASP A 149 2.72 1.93 -4.20
CA ASP A 149 4.11 1.51 -4.14
C ASP A 149 4.21 0.00 -4.43
N PHE A 150 4.43 -0.34 -5.70
CA PHE A 150 4.71 -1.71 -6.13
C PHE A 150 6.16 -2.05 -5.80
N ASN A 151 6.34 -2.38 -4.53
CA ASN A 151 7.63 -2.52 -3.87
C ASN A 151 8.29 -3.88 -4.17
N HIS A 152 7.48 -4.94 -4.25
CA HIS A 152 7.99 -6.30 -4.51
C HIS A 152 7.21 -7.02 -5.61
N PHE A 153 7.95 -7.66 -6.51
CA PHE A 153 7.44 -8.49 -7.60
C PHE A 153 8.00 -9.90 -7.47
N TYR A 154 7.13 -10.91 -7.47
CA TYR A 154 7.53 -12.29 -7.28
C TYR A 154 7.05 -13.20 -8.41
N ALA A 155 7.90 -14.10 -8.88
CA ALA A 155 7.60 -15.03 -9.97
C ALA A 155 7.09 -14.35 -11.27
N MET A 156 7.34 -13.06 -11.44
CA MET A 156 6.94 -12.31 -12.63
C MET A 156 8.10 -12.22 -13.61
N ASP A 157 7.79 -12.43 -14.88
CA ASP A 157 8.70 -12.18 -16.00
C ASP A 157 8.31 -10.87 -16.73
N GLU A 158 8.98 -10.61 -17.85
CA GLU A 158 8.74 -9.41 -18.66
C GLU A 158 7.28 -9.31 -19.15
N ALA A 159 6.65 -10.42 -19.52
CA ALA A 159 5.27 -10.42 -20.00
C ALA A 159 4.29 -10.04 -18.89
N HIS A 160 4.50 -10.57 -17.68
CA HIS A 160 3.71 -10.18 -16.50
C HIS A 160 3.89 -8.68 -16.18
N HIS A 161 5.11 -8.15 -16.25
CA HIS A 161 5.32 -6.72 -16.03
C HIS A 161 4.60 -5.86 -17.07
N LYS A 162 4.66 -6.20 -18.37
CA LYS A 162 3.91 -5.49 -19.42
C LYS A 162 2.40 -5.56 -19.19
N TYR A 163 1.89 -6.73 -18.82
CA TYR A 163 0.48 -6.92 -18.48
C TYR A 163 0.05 -6.04 -17.32
N LEU A 164 0.83 -6.01 -16.22
CA LEU A 164 0.53 -5.16 -15.06
C LEU A 164 0.48 -3.68 -15.43
N VAL A 165 1.46 -3.21 -16.19
CA VAL A 165 1.53 -1.81 -16.64
C VAL A 165 0.32 -1.47 -17.49
N HIS A 166 -0.08 -2.37 -18.40
CA HIS A 166 -1.30 -2.20 -19.19
C HIS A 166 -2.54 -2.09 -18.29
N ARG A 167 -2.69 -2.97 -17.29
CA ARG A 167 -3.81 -2.90 -16.32
C ARG A 167 -3.85 -1.59 -15.55
N MET A 168 -2.69 -1.04 -15.16
CA MET A 168 -2.63 0.28 -14.51
C MET A 168 -3.10 1.41 -15.44
N GLN A 169 -2.72 1.35 -16.72
CA GLN A 169 -3.16 2.32 -17.72
C GLN A 169 -4.66 2.22 -18.00
N GLU A 170 -5.19 1.00 -18.13
CA GLU A 170 -6.62 0.75 -18.31
C GLU A 170 -7.44 1.25 -17.12
N ALA A 171 -6.99 0.96 -15.89
CA ALA A 171 -7.74 1.32 -14.69
C ALA A 171 -7.78 2.84 -14.46
N PHE A 172 -6.63 3.52 -14.58
CA PHE A 172 -6.52 4.91 -14.12
C PHE A 172 -6.50 5.93 -15.26
N GLY A 173 -6.12 5.54 -16.48
CA GLY A 173 -6.10 6.43 -17.64
C GLY A 173 -5.42 7.77 -17.38
N ASN A 174 -6.18 8.85 -17.54
CA ASN A 174 -5.70 10.23 -17.34
C ASN A 174 -5.41 10.61 -15.88
N LYS A 175 -5.83 9.78 -14.90
CA LYS A 175 -5.51 9.99 -13.49
C LYS A 175 -4.04 9.67 -13.18
N LEU A 176 -3.30 9.02 -14.07
CA LEU A 176 -1.88 8.68 -13.87
C LEU A 176 -0.97 9.91 -13.88
N CYS A 177 -0.15 10.04 -12.84
CA CYS A 177 0.80 11.13 -12.68
C CYS A 177 2.18 10.77 -13.27
N SER A 178 2.59 11.43 -14.35
CA SER A 178 3.95 11.33 -14.90
C SER A 178 5.04 11.65 -13.86
N ALA A 179 6.13 10.89 -13.88
CA ALA A 179 7.28 11.10 -13.03
C ALA A 179 7.93 12.46 -13.28
N CYS A 180 8.11 13.24 -12.22
CA CYS A 180 8.67 14.57 -12.29
C CYS A 180 9.57 14.87 -11.09
N ASN A 181 10.00 16.13 -10.98
CA ASN A 181 10.68 16.62 -9.79
C ASN A 181 9.70 16.56 -8.59
N VAL A 182 10.14 15.97 -7.47
CA VAL A 182 9.32 15.77 -6.25
C VAL A 182 8.94 17.11 -5.61
N GLU A 183 9.86 18.07 -5.57
CA GLU A 183 9.63 19.40 -4.97
C GLU A 183 8.58 20.21 -5.73
N SER A 184 8.42 19.95 -7.04
CA SER A 184 7.42 20.64 -7.86
C SER A 184 6.00 20.08 -7.71
N LEU A 185 5.83 18.95 -7.02
CA LEU A 185 4.55 18.25 -6.95
C LEU A 185 3.72 18.76 -5.77
N THR A 186 2.67 19.52 -6.05
CA THR A 186 1.71 20.03 -5.05
C THR A 186 0.30 19.49 -5.31
N LEU A 187 -0.58 19.55 -4.31
CA LEU A 187 -1.98 19.13 -4.48
C LEU A 187 -2.67 19.98 -5.57
N GLN A 188 -2.42 21.29 -5.53
CA GLN A 188 -2.95 22.24 -6.51
C GLN A 188 -2.58 21.86 -7.95
N ILE A 189 -1.29 21.57 -8.21
CA ILE A 189 -0.81 21.19 -9.55
C ILE A 189 -1.44 19.87 -10.01
N LEU A 190 -1.58 18.90 -9.10
CA LEU A 190 -2.19 17.61 -9.42
C LEU A 190 -3.67 17.76 -9.78
N TRP A 191 -4.43 18.57 -9.05
CA TRP A 191 -5.84 18.84 -9.34
C TRP A 191 -6.04 19.57 -10.66
N GLU A 192 -5.23 20.59 -10.95
CA GLU A 192 -5.26 21.31 -12.23
C GLU A 192 -5.01 20.36 -13.42
N LYS A 193 -4.09 19.41 -13.24
CA LYS A 193 -3.77 18.37 -14.24
C LYS A 193 -4.74 17.18 -14.23
N LYS A 194 -5.71 17.14 -13.31
CA LYS A 194 -6.63 16.01 -13.08
C LYS A 194 -5.90 14.68 -12.86
N CYS A 195 -4.73 14.76 -12.25
CA CYS A 195 -3.85 13.64 -11.93
C CYS A 195 -4.10 13.24 -10.47
N GLN A 196 -4.24 11.94 -10.20
CA GLN A 196 -4.59 11.40 -8.87
C GLN A 196 -3.72 10.22 -8.42
N VAL A 197 -3.00 9.54 -9.32
CA VAL A 197 -2.30 8.29 -9.00
C VAL A 197 -0.81 8.39 -9.27
N LEU A 198 -0.01 8.32 -8.20
CA LEU A 198 1.44 8.14 -8.28
C LEU A 198 1.78 6.67 -8.13
N ILE A 199 2.42 6.08 -9.14
CA ILE A 199 2.85 4.67 -9.11
C ILE A 199 4.35 4.60 -8.96
N PHE A 200 4.83 4.02 -7.86
CA PHE A 200 6.24 3.71 -7.66
C PHE A 200 6.49 2.25 -8.02
N TYR A 201 7.51 2.01 -8.83
CA TYR A 201 7.76 0.72 -9.44
C TYR A 201 9.20 0.27 -9.21
N HIS A 202 9.38 -0.77 -8.40
CA HIS A 202 10.69 -1.31 -8.01
C HIS A 202 11.31 -2.27 -9.04
N CYS A 203 11.02 -2.04 -10.33
CA CYS A 203 11.58 -2.77 -11.46
C CYS A 203 11.95 -1.77 -12.59
N PRO A 204 13.06 -1.95 -13.33
CA PRO A 204 13.54 -0.99 -14.34
C PRO A 204 12.57 -0.62 -15.48
N PHE A 205 11.39 -1.24 -15.54
CA PHE A 205 10.27 -0.85 -16.39
C PHE A 205 9.88 0.63 -16.26
N TYR A 206 10.15 1.26 -15.12
CA TYR A 206 9.94 2.70 -14.96
C TYR A 206 10.70 3.56 -15.99
N LYS A 207 11.76 3.01 -16.62
CA LYS A 207 12.51 3.70 -17.68
C LYS A 207 11.75 3.75 -19.00
N GLN A 208 10.77 2.87 -19.20
CA GLN A 208 10.02 2.72 -20.45
C GLN A 208 8.67 3.44 -20.40
N TYR A 209 8.12 3.64 -19.19
CA TYR A 209 6.78 4.19 -18.99
C TYR A 209 6.87 5.47 -18.13
N PRO A 210 6.60 6.67 -18.69
CA PRO A 210 6.79 7.94 -17.99
C PRO A 210 5.99 8.12 -16.69
N PHE A 211 4.86 7.41 -16.53
CA PHE A 211 4.03 7.48 -15.33
C PHE A 211 4.49 6.57 -14.19
N LEU A 212 5.47 5.70 -14.44
CA LEU A 212 6.07 4.89 -13.41
C LEU A 212 7.25 5.65 -12.78
N TRP A 213 7.13 5.92 -11.49
CA TRP A 213 8.19 6.52 -10.70
C TRP A 213 9.20 5.44 -10.31
N PRO A 214 10.52 5.72 -10.37
CA PRO A 214 11.51 4.78 -9.85
C PRO A 214 11.28 4.51 -8.37
N GLY A 215 11.26 3.25 -7.93
CA GLY A 215 11.08 2.90 -6.52
C GLY A 215 12.01 3.62 -5.54
N LYS A 216 13.26 3.91 -5.96
CA LYS A 216 14.21 4.73 -5.17
C LYS A 216 13.73 6.16 -4.84
N LYS A 217 12.64 6.63 -5.46
CA LYS A 217 12.01 7.92 -5.16
C LYS A 217 11.09 7.87 -3.94
N ILE A 218 10.82 6.69 -3.38
CA ILE A 218 10.01 6.51 -2.16
C ILE A 218 10.68 5.53 -1.19
N PRO A 219 11.90 5.83 -0.70
CA PRO A 219 12.59 4.96 0.25
C PRO A 219 11.72 4.64 1.47
N ALA A 220 11.58 3.34 1.75
CA ALA A 220 10.81 2.79 2.85
C ALA A 220 11.71 1.93 3.75
N PRO A 221 12.57 2.55 4.59
CA PRO A 221 13.46 1.80 5.48
C PRO A 221 12.68 0.97 6.51
N TRP A 222 13.18 -0.24 6.81
CA TRP A 222 12.50 -1.21 7.65
C TRP A 222 13.31 -1.57 8.90
N ALA A 223 12.74 -1.31 10.08
CA ALA A 223 13.43 -1.50 11.36
C ALA A 223 13.72 -2.97 11.72
N ASN A 224 12.96 -3.92 11.15
CA ASN A 224 13.07 -5.35 11.37
C ASN A 224 13.30 -5.74 12.85
N THR A 225 12.38 -5.28 13.72
CA THR A 225 12.52 -5.41 15.18
C THR A 225 11.19 -5.76 15.83
N THR A 226 11.25 -6.52 16.94
CA THR A 226 10.11 -6.74 17.85
C THR A 226 10.06 -5.73 18.99
N SER A 227 11.05 -4.84 19.10
CA SER A 227 11.14 -3.87 20.22
C SER A 227 10.60 -2.51 19.80
N VAL A 228 9.56 -2.04 20.50
CA VAL A 228 8.97 -0.70 20.31
C VAL A 228 10.01 0.40 20.49
N ARG A 229 10.85 0.33 21.53
CA ARG A 229 11.92 1.31 21.75
C ARG A 229 12.89 1.40 20.56
N LYS A 230 13.30 0.26 20.02
CA LYS A 230 14.18 0.22 18.84
C LYS A 230 13.47 0.75 17.59
N LEU A 231 12.17 0.47 17.45
CA LEU A 231 11.36 1.00 16.36
C LEU A 231 11.26 2.52 16.43
N ILE A 232 10.93 3.10 17.58
CA ILE A 232 10.83 4.57 17.75
C ILE A 232 12.18 5.22 17.42
N LEU A 233 13.28 4.73 18.00
CA LEU A 233 14.61 5.26 17.70
C LEU A 233 14.93 5.17 16.20
N PHE A 234 14.61 4.05 15.56
CA PHE A 234 14.81 3.88 14.12
C PHE A 234 13.98 4.87 13.29
N LEU A 235 12.72 5.08 13.64
CA LEU A 235 11.85 6.04 12.95
C LEU A 235 12.38 7.48 13.10
N GLU A 236 12.80 7.88 14.30
CA GLU A 236 13.39 9.20 14.54
C GLU A 236 14.67 9.40 13.73
N THR A 237 15.59 8.42 13.78
CA THR A 237 16.85 8.47 13.03
C THR A 237 16.62 8.55 11.53
N THR A 238 15.83 7.62 10.97
CA THR A 238 15.57 7.57 9.52
C THR A 238 14.80 8.79 9.02
N LEU A 239 13.91 9.35 9.84
CA LEU A 239 13.24 10.61 9.51
C LEU A 239 14.22 11.78 9.51
N SER A 240 15.16 11.85 10.46
CA SER A 240 16.18 12.92 10.50
C SER A 240 17.20 12.83 9.37
N GLU A 241 17.52 11.61 8.92
CA GLU A 241 18.50 11.33 7.87
C GLU A 241 17.88 11.29 6.46
N ARG A 242 16.55 11.49 6.35
CA ARG A 242 15.87 11.44 5.05
C ARG A 242 16.47 12.45 4.09
N ALA A 243 16.48 12.09 2.80
CA ALA A 243 16.90 13.02 1.77
C ALA A 243 16.01 14.28 1.81
N PRO A 244 16.57 15.49 1.92
CA PRO A 244 15.79 16.72 2.02
C PRO A 244 15.10 17.09 0.70
N ARG A 245 15.58 16.51 -0.41
CA ARG A 245 15.09 16.70 -1.78
C ARG A 245 15.25 15.42 -2.58
N GLY A 246 14.47 15.31 -3.63
CA GLY A 246 14.59 14.33 -4.69
C GLY A 246 13.84 13.04 -4.42
N SER A 247 13.24 12.83 -3.25
CA SER A 247 12.46 11.65 -2.90
C SER A 247 11.40 11.96 -1.85
N PHE A 248 10.36 11.12 -1.80
CA PHE A 248 9.50 10.95 -0.64
C PHE A 248 10.25 10.18 0.46
N HIS A 249 9.58 9.95 1.60
CA HIS A 249 10.10 9.12 2.68
C HIS A 249 8.95 8.39 3.35
N VAL A 250 9.08 7.07 3.53
CA VAL A 250 8.08 6.25 4.20
C VAL A 250 8.60 5.84 5.56
N SER A 251 7.93 6.30 6.62
CA SER A 251 8.21 5.90 7.99
C SER A 251 7.40 4.65 8.36
N GLN A 252 8.01 3.47 8.25
CA GLN A 252 7.34 2.20 8.53
C GLN A 252 7.21 1.92 10.04
N ALA A 253 6.10 2.37 10.64
CA ALA A 253 5.80 2.14 12.06
C ALA A 253 5.26 0.71 12.34
N ILE A 254 6.00 -0.32 11.92
CA ILE A 254 5.62 -1.72 12.06
C ILE A 254 6.62 -2.52 12.89
N LEU A 255 6.11 -3.45 13.71
CA LEU A 255 6.94 -4.44 14.40
C LEU A 255 7.03 -5.71 13.56
N THR A 256 8.23 -6.31 13.52
CA THR A 256 8.49 -7.54 12.77
C THR A 256 8.63 -8.73 13.74
N PRO A 257 7.75 -9.74 13.66
CA PRO A 257 7.89 -10.93 14.47
C PRO A 257 9.12 -11.74 14.06
N ARG A 258 9.85 -12.32 15.03
CA ARG A 258 10.94 -13.28 14.75
C ARG A 258 10.40 -14.70 14.63
N ALA A 259 11.05 -15.57 13.86
CA ALA A 259 10.69 -16.99 13.71
C ALA A 259 10.51 -17.74 15.06
N LYS A 260 11.33 -17.41 16.08
CA LYS A 260 11.17 -17.96 17.44
C LYS A 260 9.94 -17.42 18.18
N THR A 261 9.54 -16.17 17.94
CA THR A 261 8.30 -15.56 18.46
C THR A 261 7.09 -16.17 17.77
N ILE A 262 7.21 -16.47 16.47
CA ILE A 262 6.20 -17.17 15.67
C ILE A 262 5.99 -18.61 16.20
N ALA A 263 7.07 -19.32 16.50
CA ALA A 263 7.02 -20.67 17.09
C ALA A 263 6.47 -20.70 18.53
N ARG A 264 6.67 -19.64 19.33
CA ARG A 264 6.09 -19.52 20.69
C ARG A 264 4.66 -18.97 20.71
N GLY A 265 4.24 -18.26 19.66
CA GLY A 265 2.90 -17.66 19.51
C GLY A 265 1.79 -18.63 19.06
N LEU A 266 2.05 -19.94 19.03
CA LEU A 266 1.13 -21.00 18.60
C LEU A 266 -0.22 -21.02 19.33
N VAL A 267 -0.36 -20.33 20.47
CA VAL A 267 -1.56 -20.36 21.32
C VAL A 267 -2.38 -19.05 21.27
N GLY A 268 -1.82 -17.91 20.83
CA GLY A 268 -2.42 -16.58 21.08
C GLY A 268 -2.65 -15.63 19.90
N GLY A 269 -2.04 -15.86 18.73
CA GLY A 269 -2.07 -14.92 17.60
C GLY A 269 -1.14 -13.70 17.81
N LEU A 270 -0.49 -13.23 16.73
CA LEU A 270 0.58 -12.22 16.79
C LEU A 270 0.16 -10.86 17.37
N LYS A 271 -1.10 -10.46 17.14
CA LYS A 271 -1.68 -9.23 17.69
C LYS A 271 -1.65 -9.19 19.23
N ASN A 272 -1.84 -10.34 19.87
CA ASN A 272 -1.83 -10.46 21.33
C ASN A 272 -0.42 -10.66 21.92
N THR A 273 0.56 -11.03 21.08
CA THR A 273 1.93 -11.34 21.52
C THR A 273 2.89 -10.14 21.36
N LEU A 274 2.58 -9.20 20.47
CA LEU A 274 3.45 -8.05 20.16
C LEU A 274 2.93 -6.72 20.71
N VAL A 275 1.64 -6.65 21.04
CA VAL A 275 1.02 -5.49 21.66
C VAL A 275 0.49 -5.94 23.02
N HIS A 276 1.33 -5.85 24.05
CA HIS A 276 0.79 -5.82 25.41
C HIS A 276 -0.01 -4.53 25.55
N ARG A 277 -1.28 -4.66 25.99
CA ARG A 277 -2.09 -3.50 26.40
C ARG A 277 -1.43 -2.76 27.54
#